data_AF-A0A1B0DDR1-F1
#
_entry.id   AF-A0A1B0DDR1-F1
#
_cell.length_a   1.000
_cell.length_b   1.000
_cell.length_c   1.000
_cell.angle_alpha   90.00
_cell.angle_beta   90.00
_cell.angle_gamma   90.00
#
_symmetry.space_group_name_H-M   'P 1'
#
loop_
_entity.id
_entity.type
_entity.pdbx_description
1 polymer ?
#
loop_
_entity_poly.entity_id
_entity_poly.type
_entity_poly.pdbx_seq_one_letter_code
_entity_poly.pdbx_strand_id
1 'polypeptide(L)'
;MDIVNEILEREQQEQAKYKPITVEKLLEVQNDLGLLLCTDVNDLEEEKLKSDCDDYLLNLTRDNVQLLLNDLWQQPTETVEESVLAQLPAPNHKLPRERKIPEPKPLTKWQKFAQEKGIKKQPRMKKVYDQEQEKWVPTYGYKRAAAEKDRDWVLEVPGNADPMEDQFQKKQELRKERVAKNEIQRMRNIARAQKVKIPRIGIPIYELAHVENLIYLKLIYCDFFDN
;
A
#
# COMPACT_ATOMS: atom_id res chain seq x y z
N MET A 1 -52.74 -42.69 -7.41
CA MET A 1 -53.14 -41.29 -7.10
C MET A 1 -52.78 -40.93 -5.66
N ASP A 2 -52.68 -41.91 -4.75
CA ASP A 2 -52.51 -41.65 -3.31
C ASP A 2 -51.08 -41.29 -2.88
N ILE A 3 -50.05 -41.81 -3.56
CA ILE A 3 -48.63 -41.55 -3.21
C ILE A 3 -48.28 -40.06 -3.34
N VAL A 4 -48.82 -39.39 -4.36
CA VAL A 4 -48.59 -37.94 -4.57
C VAL A 4 -49.23 -37.13 -3.45
N ASN A 5 -50.43 -37.52 -3.00
CA ASN A 5 -51.13 -36.87 -1.89
C ASN A 5 -50.40 -37.10 -0.57
N GLU A 6 -49.89 -38.32 -0.31
CA GLU A 6 -49.10 -38.62 0.90
C GLU A 6 -47.79 -37.82 0.96
N ILE A 7 -47.09 -37.65 -0.18
CA ILE A 7 -45.88 -36.82 -0.25
C ILE A 7 -46.23 -35.35 0.00
N LEU A 8 -47.32 -34.85 -0.62
CA LEU A 8 -47.78 -33.48 -0.43
C LEU A 8 -48.17 -33.20 1.04
N GLU A 9 -48.86 -34.13 1.69
CA GLU A 9 -49.22 -34.01 3.12
C GLU A 9 -47.99 -34.04 4.03
N ARG A 10 -46.99 -34.88 3.74
CA ARG A 10 -45.71 -34.88 4.47
C ARG A 10 -44.96 -33.57 4.30
N GLU A 11 -44.86 -33.06 3.08
CA GLU A 11 -44.23 -31.76 2.80
C GLU A 11 -44.98 -30.63 3.51
N GLN A 12 -46.31 -30.64 3.52
CA GLN A 12 -47.12 -29.67 4.27
C GLN A 12 -46.88 -29.74 5.78
N GLN A 13 -46.79 -30.95 6.36
CA GLN A 13 -46.48 -31.13 7.78
C GLN A 13 -45.06 -30.67 8.12
N GLU A 14 -44.10 -30.87 7.23
CA GLU A 14 -42.74 -30.36 7.39
C GLU A 14 -42.68 -28.85 7.26
N GLN A 15 -43.35 -28.26 6.27
CA GLN A 15 -43.46 -26.81 6.11
C GLN A 15 -44.16 -26.14 7.28
N ALA A 16 -45.20 -26.77 7.85
CA ALA A 16 -45.92 -26.26 9.02
C ALA A 16 -45.05 -26.17 10.29
N LYS A 17 -43.92 -26.88 10.36
CA LYS A 17 -42.95 -26.75 11.46
C LYS A 17 -42.18 -25.43 11.41
N TYR A 18 -42.08 -24.81 10.23
CA TYR A 18 -41.29 -23.60 10.02
C TYR A 18 -42.18 -22.36 9.90
N LYS A 19 -41.67 -21.21 10.37
CA LYS A 19 -42.33 -19.92 10.15
C LYS A 19 -42.23 -19.52 8.67
N PRO A 20 -43.18 -18.74 8.13
CA PRO A 20 -43.10 -18.27 6.77
C PRO A 20 -41.86 -17.39 6.55
N ILE A 21 -41.26 -17.54 5.37
CA ILE A 21 -40.08 -16.81 4.88
C ILE A 21 -40.41 -15.42 4.34
N THR A 22 -41.67 -15.19 3.94
CA THR A 22 -42.17 -13.90 3.46
C THR A 22 -42.62 -13.06 4.64
N VAL A 23 -42.10 -11.84 4.73
CA VAL A 23 -42.45 -10.86 5.76
C VAL A 23 -43.00 -9.63 5.06
N GLU A 24 -44.23 -9.26 5.36
CA GLU A 24 -44.89 -8.07 4.82
C GLU A 24 -44.76 -6.92 5.82
N LYS A 25 -44.30 -5.76 5.34
CA LYS A 25 -44.18 -4.53 6.13
C LYS A 25 -44.85 -3.38 5.39
N LEU A 26 -45.23 -2.33 6.14
CA LEU A 26 -45.89 -1.16 5.58
C LEU A 26 -44.95 -0.38 4.64
N LEU A 27 -43.71 -0.16 5.07
CA LEU A 27 -42.63 0.41 4.28
C LEU A 27 -41.58 -0.66 3.98
N GLU A 28 -41.06 -0.62 2.76
CA GLU A 28 -39.95 -1.47 2.34
C GLU A 28 -38.67 -1.15 3.10
N VAL A 29 -37.94 -2.20 3.46
CA VAL A 29 -36.70 -2.12 4.23
C VAL A 29 -35.52 -1.85 3.31
N GLN A 30 -34.58 -1.00 3.74
CA GLN A 30 -33.38 -0.69 2.95
C GLN A 30 -32.22 -1.59 3.36
N ASN A 31 -31.83 -2.50 2.46
CA ASN A 31 -30.73 -3.45 2.68
C ASN A 31 -29.44 -2.97 1.99
N ASP A 32 -28.34 -2.91 2.74
CA ASP A 32 -26.97 -2.74 2.24
C ASP A 32 -26.21 -4.06 2.40
N LEU A 33 -26.25 -4.87 1.35
CA LEU A 33 -25.64 -6.20 1.33
C LEU A 33 -24.11 -6.15 1.49
N GLY A 34 -23.46 -5.05 1.09
CA GLY A 34 -22.01 -4.91 1.22
C GLY A 34 -21.55 -4.78 2.67
N LEU A 35 -22.40 -4.26 3.56
CA LEU A 35 -22.16 -4.19 5.00
C LEU A 35 -23.01 -5.18 5.81
N LEU A 36 -23.82 -6.01 5.15
CA LEU A 36 -24.82 -6.88 5.78
C LEU A 36 -25.72 -6.08 6.74
N LEU A 37 -26.13 -4.88 6.31
CA LEU A 37 -26.88 -3.93 7.11
C LEU A 37 -28.31 -3.83 6.61
N CYS A 38 -29.26 -3.88 7.54
CA CYS A 38 -30.69 -3.77 7.28
C CYS A 38 -31.21 -2.53 8.03
N THR A 39 -31.77 -1.57 7.28
CA THR A 39 -32.35 -0.33 7.83
C THR A 39 -33.87 -0.37 7.71
N ASP A 40 -34.52 -0.61 8.84
CA ASP A 40 -35.97 -0.57 8.96
C ASP A 40 -36.43 0.85 9.32
N VAL A 41 -37.25 1.45 8.45
CA VAL A 41 -37.78 2.83 8.61
C VAL A 41 -39.19 2.82 9.22
N ASN A 42 -39.77 1.64 9.46
CA ASN A 42 -41.09 1.52 10.07
C ASN A 42 -41.09 1.98 11.54
N ASP A 43 -42.22 2.54 11.98
CA ASP A 43 -42.40 2.98 13.37
C ASP A 43 -42.46 1.80 14.35
N LEU A 44 -41.97 2.01 15.57
CA LEU A 44 -42.00 1.02 16.64
C LEU A 44 -43.31 1.13 17.44
N GLU A 45 -43.89 -0.02 17.79
CA GLU A 45 -45.07 -0.07 18.67
C GLU A 45 -44.68 0.16 20.13
N GLU A 46 -44.89 1.38 20.64
CA GLU A 46 -44.47 1.79 21.99
C GLU A 46 -45.11 0.98 23.12
N GLU A 47 -46.36 0.53 22.97
CA GLU A 47 -47.06 -0.22 24.01
C GLU A 47 -46.42 -1.59 24.24
N LYS A 48 -46.15 -2.34 23.15
CA LYS A 48 -45.49 -3.65 23.20
C LYS A 48 -44.05 -3.55 23.65
N LEU A 49 -43.36 -2.46 23.27
CA LEU A 49 -42.00 -2.20 23.72
C LEU A 49 -41.92 -2.04 25.25
N LYS A 50 -42.97 -1.48 25.89
CA LYS A 50 -43.02 -1.30 27.35
C LYS A 50 -43.47 -2.55 28.10
N SER A 51 -44.38 -3.35 27.53
CA SER A 51 -44.87 -4.57 28.20
C SER A 51 -43.89 -5.72 28.08
N ASP A 52 -43.54 -6.10 26.85
CA ASP A 52 -42.82 -7.33 26.50
C ASP A 52 -41.68 -7.01 25.53
N CYS A 53 -40.75 -6.16 26.01
CA CYS A 53 -39.67 -5.59 25.22
C CYS A 53 -38.86 -6.65 24.46
N ASP A 54 -38.40 -7.69 25.16
CA ASP A 54 -37.48 -8.69 24.60
C ASP A 54 -38.13 -9.53 23.50
N ASP A 55 -39.36 -9.99 23.74
CA ASP A 55 -40.12 -10.78 22.75
C ASP A 55 -40.50 -9.94 21.53
N TYR A 56 -40.85 -8.67 21.73
CA TYR A 56 -41.12 -7.74 20.64
C TYR A 56 -39.87 -7.49 19.78
N LEU A 57 -38.74 -7.17 20.40
CA LEU A 57 -37.48 -6.93 19.69
C LEU A 57 -36.97 -8.19 19.00
N LEU A 58 -37.10 -9.37 19.61
CA LEU A 58 -36.72 -10.64 19.00
C LEU A 58 -37.55 -10.94 17.76
N ASN A 59 -38.86 -10.74 17.82
CA ASN A 59 -39.72 -10.94 16.64
C ASN A 59 -39.41 -9.89 15.55
N LEU A 60 -39.27 -8.61 15.90
CA LEU A 60 -38.93 -7.56 14.94
C LEU A 60 -37.56 -7.78 14.26
N THR A 61 -36.56 -8.20 15.03
CA THR A 61 -35.22 -8.50 14.49
C THR A 61 -35.23 -9.77 13.63
N ARG A 62 -35.98 -10.82 14.01
CA ARG A 62 -36.20 -12.00 13.16
C ARG A 62 -36.75 -11.60 11.79
N ASP A 63 -37.75 -10.75 11.76
CA ASP A 63 -38.41 -10.26 10.54
C ASP A 63 -37.40 -9.55 9.62
N ASN A 64 -36.61 -8.64 10.19
CA ASN A 64 -35.58 -7.88 9.48
C ASN A 64 -34.44 -8.76 8.95
N VAL A 65 -33.99 -9.73 9.75
CA VAL A 65 -32.94 -10.68 9.35
C VAL A 65 -33.45 -11.61 8.25
N GLN A 66 -34.72 -12.03 8.29
CA GLN A 66 -35.31 -12.86 7.24
C GLN A 66 -35.28 -12.14 5.89
N LEU A 67 -35.66 -10.86 5.84
CA LEU A 67 -35.60 -10.05 4.62
C LEU A 67 -34.17 -9.88 4.12
N LEU A 68 -33.21 -9.61 5.01
CA LEU A 68 -31.80 -9.49 4.65
C LEU A 68 -31.23 -10.81 4.08
N LEU A 69 -31.56 -11.94 4.70
CA LEU A 69 -31.12 -13.25 4.22
C LEU A 69 -31.76 -13.62 2.88
N ASN A 70 -33.03 -13.28 2.68
CA ASN A 70 -33.70 -13.52 1.40
C ASN A 70 -32.94 -12.83 0.25
N ASP A 71 -32.53 -11.57 0.45
CA ASP A 71 -31.75 -10.82 -0.55
C ASP A 71 -30.31 -11.35 -0.72
N LEU A 72 -29.71 -11.85 0.37
CA LEU A 72 -28.38 -12.45 0.36
C LEU A 72 -28.37 -13.76 -0.44
N TRP A 73 -29.40 -14.60 -0.29
CA TRP A 73 -29.53 -15.86 -1.04
C TRP A 73 -29.82 -15.66 -2.53
N GLN A 74 -30.28 -14.47 -2.94
CA GLN A 74 -30.42 -14.12 -4.36
C GLN A 74 -29.08 -13.74 -5.02
N GLN A 75 -28.01 -13.51 -4.25
CA GLN A 75 -26.71 -13.13 -4.80
C GLN A 75 -26.02 -14.30 -5.50
N PRO A 76 -25.19 -14.03 -6.52
CA PRO A 76 -24.46 -15.08 -7.22
C PRO A 76 -23.48 -15.78 -6.27
N THR A 77 -23.48 -17.10 -6.32
CA THR A 77 -22.61 -17.97 -5.50
C THR A 77 -21.51 -18.58 -6.36
N GLU A 78 -20.30 -18.61 -5.82
CA GLU A 78 -19.13 -19.27 -6.40
C GLU A 78 -18.59 -20.32 -5.44
N THR A 79 -18.17 -21.45 -5.99
CA THR A 79 -17.48 -22.50 -5.23
C THR A 79 -15.98 -22.33 -5.38
N VAL A 80 -15.28 -22.02 -4.29
CA VAL A 80 -13.83 -21.87 -4.25
C VAL A 80 -13.27 -22.84 -3.20
N GLU A 81 -12.34 -23.70 -3.62
CA GLU A 81 -11.61 -24.64 -2.73
C GLU A 81 -12.56 -25.44 -1.80
N GLU A 82 -13.68 -25.93 -2.34
CA GLU A 82 -14.73 -26.70 -1.63
C GLU A 82 -15.71 -25.88 -0.76
N SER A 83 -15.54 -24.55 -0.68
CA SER A 83 -16.47 -23.65 0.03
C SER A 83 -17.41 -22.89 -0.92
N VAL A 84 -18.68 -22.76 -0.55
CA VAL A 84 -19.66 -21.94 -1.28
C VAL A 84 -19.60 -20.52 -0.73
N LEU A 85 -19.24 -19.56 -1.58
CA LEU A 85 -19.11 -18.14 -1.24
C LEU A 85 -20.13 -17.33 -2.03
N ALA A 86 -20.82 -16.39 -1.38
CA ALA A 86 -21.66 -15.41 -2.06
C ALA A 86 -20.83 -14.19 -2.47
N GLN A 87 -20.99 -13.71 -3.71
CA GLN A 87 -20.37 -12.47 -4.14
C GLN A 87 -21.23 -11.28 -3.68
N LEU A 88 -20.71 -10.51 -2.72
CA LEU A 88 -21.39 -9.34 -2.20
C LEU A 88 -21.07 -8.09 -3.05
N PRO A 89 -22.04 -7.18 -3.25
CA PRO A 89 -21.79 -5.90 -3.90
C PRO A 89 -20.94 -4.98 -3.03
N ALA A 90 -20.42 -3.91 -3.64
CA ALA A 90 -19.73 -2.87 -2.90
C ALA A 90 -20.68 -2.17 -1.89
N PRO A 91 -20.20 -1.81 -0.69
CA PRO A 91 -21.03 -1.18 0.33
C PRO A 91 -21.57 0.18 -0.12
N ASN A 92 -22.86 0.41 0.10
CA ASN A 92 -23.52 1.67 -0.28
C ASN A 92 -23.31 2.76 0.79
N HIS A 93 -23.32 2.37 2.07
CA HIS A 93 -23.15 3.31 3.16
C HIS A 93 -21.72 3.89 3.21
N LYS A 94 -21.61 5.21 3.04
CA LYS A 94 -20.33 5.92 2.98
C LYS A 94 -19.78 6.18 4.38
N LEU A 95 -18.79 5.38 4.78
CA LEU A 95 -18.07 5.58 6.03
C LEU A 95 -16.90 6.57 5.87
N PRO A 96 -16.63 7.41 6.89
CA PRO A 96 -15.46 8.28 6.86
C PRO A 96 -14.16 7.46 6.93
N ARG A 97 -13.13 7.92 6.23
CA ARG A 97 -11.81 7.28 6.28
C ARG A 97 -11.12 7.60 7.60
N GLU A 98 -10.44 6.61 8.18
CA GLU A 98 -9.57 6.81 9.35
C GLU A 98 -8.43 7.80 9.05
N ARG A 99 -7.82 7.66 7.86
CA ARG A 99 -6.65 8.44 7.44
C ARG A 99 -6.94 9.23 6.18
N LYS A 100 -6.30 10.41 6.11
CA LYS A 100 -6.27 11.24 4.91
C LYS A 100 -5.76 10.41 3.72
N ILE A 101 -6.27 10.73 2.55
CA ILE A 101 -5.79 10.14 1.30
C ILE A 101 -4.30 10.49 1.18
N PRO A 102 -3.42 9.52 0.84
CA PRO A 102 -2.01 9.81 0.67
C PRO A 102 -1.82 10.86 -0.42
N GLU A 103 -1.23 12.00 -0.07
CA GLU A 103 -0.95 13.06 -1.02
C GLU A 103 0.06 12.60 -2.08
N PRO A 104 -0.09 13.03 -3.34
CA PRO A 104 0.88 12.71 -4.37
C PRO A 104 2.26 13.23 -3.97
N LYS A 105 3.28 12.36 -4.08
CA LYS A 105 4.65 12.73 -3.69
C LYS A 105 5.10 13.94 -4.51
N PRO A 106 5.59 15.02 -3.87
CA PRO A 106 6.07 16.18 -4.59
C PRO A 106 7.28 15.80 -5.47
N LEU A 107 7.33 16.40 -6.66
CA LEU A 107 8.41 16.14 -7.61
C LEU A 107 9.76 16.61 -7.05
N THR A 108 10.74 15.72 -7.10
CA THR A 108 12.14 16.04 -6.76
C THR A 108 12.74 17.02 -7.76
N LYS A 109 13.83 17.72 -7.38
CA LYS A 109 14.52 18.66 -8.29
C LYS A 109 14.94 17.99 -9.61
N TRP A 110 15.42 16.76 -9.53
CA TRP A 110 15.82 16.00 -10.72
C TRP A 110 14.62 15.62 -11.61
N GLN A 111 13.49 15.24 -11.02
CA GLN A 111 12.28 14.93 -11.80
C GLN A 111 11.73 16.17 -12.50
N LYS A 112 11.74 17.34 -11.84
CA LYS A 112 11.37 18.62 -12.47
C LYS A 112 12.27 18.91 -13.66
N PHE A 113 13.59 18.81 -13.47
CA PHE A 113 14.55 19.00 -14.55
C PHE A 113 14.37 17.99 -15.68
N ALA A 114 14.16 16.71 -15.36
CA ALA A 114 13.96 15.66 -16.35
C ALA A 114 12.67 15.89 -17.15
N GLN A 115 11.60 16.37 -16.51
CA GLN A 115 10.35 16.73 -17.17
C GLN A 115 10.54 17.93 -18.10
N GLU A 116 11.20 18.99 -17.64
CA GLU A 116 11.51 20.18 -18.44
C GLU A 116 12.39 19.86 -19.65
N LYS A 117 13.33 18.92 -19.51
CA LYS A 117 14.22 18.48 -20.58
C LYS A 117 13.69 17.31 -21.42
N GLY A 118 12.51 16.77 -21.10
CA GLY A 118 11.95 15.60 -21.78
C GLY A 118 12.79 14.31 -21.62
N ILE A 119 13.61 14.22 -20.57
CA ILE A 119 14.47 13.06 -20.30
C ILE A 119 13.59 11.90 -19.78
N LYS A 120 13.42 10.88 -20.61
CA LYS A 120 12.70 9.66 -20.23
C LYS A 120 13.63 8.68 -19.50
N LYS A 121 13.14 8.08 -18.42
CA LYS A 121 13.88 7.07 -17.65
C LYS A 121 13.99 5.78 -18.47
N GLN A 122 15.20 5.39 -18.83
CA GLN A 122 15.47 4.11 -19.50
C GLN A 122 15.64 2.97 -18.48
N PRO A 123 15.11 1.76 -18.76
CA PRO A 123 15.35 0.60 -17.92
C PRO A 123 16.85 0.24 -17.97
N ARG A 124 17.42 -0.10 -16.80
CA ARG A 124 18.81 -0.56 -16.70
C ARG A 124 18.83 -2.07 -16.52
N MET A 125 19.66 -2.77 -17.29
CA MET A 125 19.84 -4.23 -17.15
C MET A 125 20.52 -4.57 -15.82
N LYS A 126 20.15 -5.73 -15.25
CA LYS A 126 20.71 -6.21 -13.98
C LYS A 126 22.14 -6.77 -14.12
N LYS A 127 22.49 -7.26 -15.31
CA LYS A 127 23.82 -7.75 -15.65
C LYS A 127 24.34 -7.01 -16.88
N VAL A 128 25.63 -6.75 -16.89
CA VAL A 128 26.38 -6.18 -18.01
C VAL A 128 27.47 -7.18 -18.36
N TYR A 129 27.64 -7.44 -19.65
CA TYR A 129 28.69 -8.32 -20.12
C TYR A 129 30.03 -7.58 -20.04
N ASP A 130 30.98 -8.17 -19.33
CA ASP A 130 32.35 -7.67 -19.26
C ASP A 130 33.18 -8.36 -20.35
N GLN A 131 33.78 -7.59 -21.25
CA GLN A 131 34.55 -8.11 -22.38
C GLN A 131 35.90 -8.68 -21.95
N GLU A 132 36.50 -8.17 -20.87
CA GLU A 132 37.83 -8.60 -20.42
C GLU A 132 37.77 -9.92 -19.65
N GLN A 133 36.69 -10.13 -18.88
CA GLN A 133 36.48 -11.34 -18.07
C GLN A 133 35.57 -12.37 -18.76
N GLU A 134 35.06 -12.03 -19.95
CA GLU A 134 34.10 -12.81 -20.75
C GLU A 134 32.87 -13.31 -19.95
N LYS A 135 32.45 -12.55 -18.94
CA LYS A 135 31.41 -12.96 -17.97
C LYS A 135 30.33 -11.90 -17.80
N TRP A 136 29.12 -12.36 -17.51
CA TRP A 136 28.01 -11.50 -17.13
C TRP A 136 28.13 -11.05 -15.67
N VAL A 137 28.58 -9.82 -15.46
CA VAL A 137 28.76 -9.21 -14.13
C VAL A 137 27.51 -8.41 -13.76
N PRO A 138 27.00 -8.49 -12.51
CA PRO A 138 25.86 -7.66 -12.12
C PRO A 138 26.21 -6.17 -12.11
N THR A 139 25.22 -5.31 -12.33
CA THR A 139 25.40 -3.85 -12.37
C THR A 139 25.70 -3.24 -11.01
N TYR A 140 25.50 -3.95 -9.90
CA TYR A 140 25.85 -3.51 -8.54
C TYR A 140 26.01 -4.72 -7.61
N GLY A 141 26.57 -4.51 -6.41
CA GLY A 141 26.73 -5.54 -5.37
C GLY A 141 28.13 -6.14 -5.28
N TYR A 142 28.29 -7.17 -4.44
CA TYR A 142 29.61 -7.72 -4.10
C TYR A 142 30.33 -8.33 -5.31
N LYS A 143 29.62 -9.04 -6.20
CA LYS A 143 30.22 -9.64 -7.40
C LYS A 143 30.76 -8.60 -8.37
N ARG A 144 30.14 -7.41 -8.43
CA ARG A 144 30.66 -6.29 -9.21
C ARG A 144 31.93 -5.73 -8.58
N ALA A 145 31.95 -5.58 -7.26
CA ALA A 145 33.13 -5.09 -6.55
C ALA A 145 34.32 -6.07 -6.65
N ALA A 146 34.05 -7.38 -6.60
CA ALA A 146 35.06 -8.42 -6.83
C ALA A 146 35.60 -8.33 -8.27
N ALA A 147 34.72 -8.31 -9.28
CA ALA A 147 35.12 -8.16 -10.67
C ALA A 147 35.92 -6.87 -10.94
N GLU A 148 35.52 -5.74 -10.32
CA GLU A 148 36.25 -4.46 -10.42
C GLU A 148 37.63 -4.51 -9.75
N LYS A 149 37.78 -5.27 -8.65
CA LYS A 149 39.08 -5.48 -8.00
C LYS A 149 40.00 -6.36 -8.83
N ASP A 150 39.46 -7.41 -9.44
CA ASP A 150 40.19 -8.30 -10.34
C ASP A 150 40.60 -7.57 -11.63
N ARG A 151 39.78 -6.62 -12.09
CA ARG A 151 40.05 -5.79 -13.26
C ARG A 151 41.09 -4.70 -12.97
N ASP A 152 40.87 -3.92 -11.92
CA ASP A 152 41.70 -2.78 -11.56
C ASP A 152 42.82 -3.20 -10.57
N TRP A 153 43.51 -4.31 -10.87
CA TRP A 153 44.65 -4.77 -10.06
C TRP A 153 45.88 -3.85 -10.22
N VAL A 154 45.96 -3.09 -11.31
CA VAL A 154 46.92 -2.01 -11.56
C VAL A 154 46.15 -0.77 -12.02
N LEU A 155 46.45 0.37 -11.42
CA LEU A 155 45.99 1.69 -11.88
C LEU A 155 47.17 2.47 -12.46
N GLU A 156 47.00 2.99 -13.66
CA GLU A 156 47.96 3.91 -14.27
C GLU A 156 47.93 5.25 -13.54
N VAL A 157 49.10 5.73 -13.12
CA VAL A 157 49.25 7.06 -12.51
C VAL A 157 49.33 8.09 -13.64
N PRO A 158 48.42 9.07 -13.71
CA PRO A 158 48.50 10.10 -14.74
C PRO A 158 49.77 10.94 -14.51
N GLY A 159 50.48 11.30 -15.59
CA GLY A 159 51.79 11.97 -15.49
C GLY A 159 51.79 13.37 -14.85
N ASN A 160 50.62 13.90 -14.48
CA ASN A 160 50.45 15.17 -13.77
C ASN A 160 50.00 15.00 -12.31
N ALA A 161 49.94 13.76 -11.79
CA ALA A 161 49.64 13.49 -10.39
C ALA A 161 50.92 13.55 -9.53
N ASP A 162 50.73 13.87 -8.25
CA ASP A 162 51.80 13.83 -7.25
C ASP A 162 52.29 12.37 -7.09
N PRO A 163 53.60 12.10 -7.26
CA PRO A 163 54.17 10.75 -7.10
C PRO A 163 53.92 10.11 -5.72
N MET A 164 53.59 10.90 -4.69
CA MET A 164 53.33 10.41 -3.33
C MET A 164 51.84 10.06 -3.07
N GLU A 165 50.93 10.33 -4.01
CA GLU A 165 49.49 10.11 -3.82
C GLU A 165 49.03 8.71 -4.24
N ASP A 166 48.42 7.96 -3.30
CA ASP A 166 47.81 6.66 -3.59
C ASP A 166 46.51 6.81 -4.41
N GLN A 167 46.55 6.38 -5.67
CA GLN A 167 45.42 6.43 -6.59
C GLN A 167 44.25 5.51 -6.17
N PHE A 168 44.51 4.43 -5.45
CA PHE A 168 43.46 3.55 -4.93
C PHE A 168 42.67 4.23 -3.82
N GLN A 169 43.37 4.88 -2.89
CA GLN A 169 42.74 5.67 -1.82
C GLN A 169 41.91 6.81 -2.41
N LYS A 170 42.47 7.58 -3.36
CA LYS A 170 41.75 8.66 -4.06
C LYS A 170 40.47 8.18 -4.74
N LYS A 171 40.53 7.03 -5.44
CA LYS A 171 39.35 6.43 -6.09
C LYS A 171 38.26 6.08 -5.07
N GLN A 172 38.64 5.55 -3.90
CA GLN A 172 37.71 5.23 -2.82
C GLN A 172 37.10 6.49 -2.19
N GLU A 173 37.90 7.53 -1.96
CA GLU A 173 37.45 8.82 -1.43
C GLU A 173 36.45 9.48 -2.37
N LEU A 174 36.77 9.60 -3.66
CA LEU A 174 35.85 10.12 -4.68
C LEU A 174 34.52 9.35 -4.73
N ARG A 175 34.55 8.02 -4.52
CA ARG A 175 33.33 7.20 -4.43
C ARG A 175 32.51 7.57 -3.19
N LYS A 176 33.16 7.71 -2.03
CA LYS A 176 32.50 8.13 -0.77
C LYS A 176 31.89 9.53 -0.91
N GLU A 177 32.58 10.48 -1.53
CA GLU A 177 32.08 11.83 -1.80
C GLU A 177 30.81 11.81 -2.65
N ARG A 178 30.81 11.04 -3.75
CA ARG A 178 29.63 10.90 -4.62
C ARG A 178 28.43 10.34 -3.87
N VAL A 179 28.64 9.34 -3.01
CA VAL A 179 27.60 8.75 -2.17
C VAL A 179 27.06 9.78 -1.16
N ALA A 180 27.95 10.47 -0.45
CA ALA A 180 27.57 11.48 0.53
C ALA A 180 26.81 12.66 -0.12
N LYS A 181 27.26 13.12 -1.29
CA LYS A 181 26.57 14.15 -2.08
C LYS A 181 25.18 13.73 -2.52
N ASN A 182 24.98 12.46 -2.91
CA ASN A 182 23.67 11.92 -3.24
C ASN A 182 22.74 11.96 -2.03
N GLU A 183 23.23 11.53 -0.87
CA GLU A 183 22.44 11.52 0.35
C GLU A 183 22.01 12.93 0.78
N ILE A 184 22.93 13.90 0.74
CA ILE A 184 22.59 15.30 1.02
C ILE A 184 21.52 15.83 0.05
N GLN A 185 21.62 15.49 -1.24
CA GLN A 185 20.60 15.88 -2.21
C GLN A 185 19.24 15.23 -1.91
N ARG A 186 19.23 13.95 -1.51
CA ARG A 186 18.03 13.25 -1.04
C ARG A 186 17.41 13.96 0.16
N MET A 187 18.19 14.25 1.20
CA MET A 187 17.71 14.94 2.40
C MET A 187 17.18 16.34 2.10
N ARG A 188 17.85 17.11 1.22
CA ARG A 188 17.34 18.42 0.78
C ARG A 188 16.02 18.32 0.01
N ASN A 189 15.80 17.26 -0.76
CA ASN A 189 14.52 17.04 -1.43
C ASN A 189 13.41 16.68 -0.44
N ILE A 190 13.71 15.86 0.57
CA ILE A 190 12.77 15.51 1.66
C ILE A 190 12.39 16.77 2.45
N ALA A 191 13.38 17.60 2.83
CA ALA A 191 13.14 18.86 3.52
C ALA A 191 12.20 19.80 2.76
N ARG A 192 12.44 19.95 1.45
CA ARG A 192 11.57 20.76 0.58
C ARG A 192 10.17 20.20 0.46
N ALA A 193 10.03 18.87 0.43
CA ALA A 193 8.75 18.20 0.41
C ALA A 193 7.95 18.48 1.70
N GLN A 194 8.63 18.42 2.85
CA GLN A 194 8.05 18.68 4.17
C GLN A 194 7.98 20.17 4.54
N LYS A 195 8.48 21.06 3.68
CA LYS A 195 8.59 22.53 3.91
C LYS A 195 9.36 22.91 5.19
N VAL A 196 10.29 22.06 5.64
CA VAL A 196 11.09 22.32 6.83
C VAL A 196 12.28 23.22 6.48
N LYS A 197 12.52 24.26 7.29
CA LYS A 197 13.64 25.17 7.13
C LYS A 197 14.92 24.52 7.64
N ILE A 198 15.76 24.06 6.72
CA ILE A 198 17.08 23.53 7.07
C ILE A 198 18.01 24.70 7.41
N PRO A 199 18.77 24.65 8.52
CA PRO A 199 19.82 25.63 8.79
C PRO A 199 20.86 25.68 7.67
N ARG A 200 21.21 26.89 7.23
CA ARG A 200 22.34 27.09 6.30
C ARG A 200 23.62 26.91 7.09
N ILE A 201 24.29 25.76 6.91
CA ILE A 201 25.59 25.50 7.51
C ILE A 201 26.63 26.41 6.84
N GLY A 202 27.40 27.15 7.65
CA GLY A 202 28.40 28.13 7.23
C GLY A 202 29.70 27.55 6.65
N ILE A 203 29.66 26.31 6.13
CA ILE A 203 30.82 25.74 5.44
C ILE A 203 30.93 26.40 4.07
N PRO A 204 32.06 27.04 3.76
CA PRO A 204 32.24 27.70 2.48
C PRO A 204 32.23 26.68 1.33
N ILE A 205 31.74 27.10 0.17
CA ILE A 205 31.42 26.21 -0.96
C ILE A 205 32.63 25.39 -1.44
N TYR A 206 33.85 25.89 -1.23
CA TYR A 206 35.10 25.22 -1.62
C TYR A 206 35.49 24.05 -0.70
N GLU A 207 35.12 24.08 0.59
CA GLU A 207 35.41 23.01 1.58
C GLU A 207 34.35 21.90 1.62
N LEU A 208 33.19 22.14 1.00
CA LEU A 208 32.11 21.15 0.85
C LEU A 208 32.46 19.97 -0.05
N ALA A 209 33.64 20.00 -0.70
CA ALA A 209 34.11 18.92 -1.55
C ALA A 209 34.74 17.77 -0.76
N HIS A 210 35.22 18.01 0.47
CA HIS A 210 35.90 17.00 1.26
C HIS A 210 34.94 15.97 1.86
N VAL A 211 35.32 14.70 1.82
CA VAL A 211 34.53 13.55 2.31
C VAL A 211 34.00 13.78 3.74
N GLU A 212 34.87 14.24 4.64
CA GLU A 212 34.56 14.40 6.07
C GLU A 212 33.47 15.44 6.31
N ASN A 213 33.54 16.57 5.61
CA ASN A 213 32.53 17.63 5.69
C ASN A 213 31.18 17.16 5.17
N LEU A 214 31.16 16.36 4.08
CA LEU A 214 29.93 15.78 3.55
C LEU A 214 29.31 14.73 4.50
N ILE A 215 30.14 13.96 5.21
CA ILE A 215 29.69 13.01 6.23
C ILE A 215 29.12 13.76 7.44
N TYR A 216 29.80 14.82 7.90
CA TYR A 216 29.34 15.64 9.01
C TYR A 216 28.00 16.34 8.68
N LEU A 217 27.89 16.91 7.49
CA LEU A 217 26.62 17.44 6.96
C LEU A 217 25.52 16.38 6.92
N LYS A 218 25.83 15.15 6.51
CA LYS A 218 24.86 14.06 6.51
C LYS A 218 24.35 13.77 7.93
N LEU A 219 25.25 13.70 8.92
CA LEU A 219 24.89 13.47 10.32
C LEU A 219 23.96 14.56 10.85
N ILE A 220 24.29 15.84 10.64
CA ILE A 220 23.44 16.97 11.07
C ILE A 220 22.03 16.90 10.46
N TYR A 221 21.95 16.53 9.18
CA TYR A 221 20.64 16.37 8.54
C TYR A 221 19.91 15.15 9.11
N CYS A 222 20.57 14.02 9.35
CA CYS A 222 19.94 12.86 9.99
C CYS A 222 19.37 13.22 11.38
N ASP A 223 20.19 13.84 12.25
CA ASP A 223 19.77 14.24 13.60
C ASP A 223 18.57 15.22 13.59
N PHE A 224 18.44 16.03 12.54
CA PHE A 224 17.34 16.97 12.38
C PHE A 224 16.05 16.33 11.84
N PHE A 225 16.14 15.20 11.15
CA PHE A 225 14.96 14.48 10.62
C PHE A 225 14.48 13.34 11.53
N ASP A 226 15.32 12.88 12.45
CA ASP A 226 14.99 11.84 13.43
C ASP A 226 14.33 12.41 14.72
N ASN A 227 14.39 13.73 14.93
CA ASN A 227 13.63 14.46 15.97
C ASN A 227 12.35 15.10 15.42
#